data_AF-A0A2U3QT70-F1
#
_entry.id   AF-A0A2U3QT70-F1
#
_cell.length_a   1.000
_cell.length_b   1.000
_cell.length_c   1.000
_cell.angle_alpha   90.00
_cell.angle_beta   90.00
_cell.angle_gamma   90.00
#
_symmetry.space_group_name_H-M   'P 1'
#
loop_
_entity.id
_entity.type
_entity.pdbx_description
1 polymer ?
#
loop_
_entity_poly.entity_id
_entity_poly.type
_entity_poly.pdbx_seq_one_letter_code
_entity_poly.pdbx_strand_id
1 'polypeptide(L)'
;MSIRVLRFMIGLIALVNVNNIYAVEYELEADNLLKLEISDSGPTRINLKDEKINNILMYPQNAAAVAVHESGFLFIAPREEENKLYLTVIGEHQTIPICSVMTLIQKN
;
A
#
# COMPACT_ATOMS: atom_id res chain seq x y z
N MET A 1 11.05 24.59 11.01
CA MET A 1 10.25 23.74 10.11
C MET A 1 10.90 22.37 10.11
N SER A 2 10.30 21.39 10.79
CA SER A 2 10.89 20.04 10.96
C SER A 2 10.28 19.14 9.91
N ILE A 3 11.03 18.86 8.83
CA ILE A 3 10.70 17.79 7.88
C ILE A 3 10.95 16.48 8.63
N ARG A 4 9.87 15.76 8.95
CA ARG A 4 9.93 14.41 9.53
C ARG A 4 9.77 13.42 8.39
N VAL A 5 10.91 12.91 7.91
CA VAL A 5 10.99 11.93 6.82
C VAL A 5 10.36 10.62 7.27
N LEU A 6 9.23 10.24 6.67
CA LEU A 6 8.60 8.95 6.86
C LEU A 6 9.02 8.03 5.70
N ARG A 7 9.69 6.92 6.03
CA ARG A 7 10.20 5.94 5.04
C ARG A 7 9.23 4.75 5.00
N PHE A 8 9.00 4.17 3.82
CA PHE A 8 8.13 2.99 3.67
C PHE A 8 8.85 1.83 3.01
N MET A 9 8.52 0.60 3.38
CA MET A 9 9.05 -0.62 2.78
C MET A 9 7.90 -1.47 2.24
N ILE A 10 7.57 -1.32 0.95
CA ILE A 10 6.50 -2.08 0.32
C ILE A 10 7.10 -3.36 -0.27
N GLY A 11 6.63 -4.52 0.17
CA GLY A 11 6.98 -5.83 -0.39
C GLY A 11 5.90 -6.33 -1.35
N LEU A 12 6.19 -6.35 -2.64
CA LEU A 12 5.28 -6.90 -3.65
C LEU A 12 5.45 -8.43 -3.69
N ILE A 13 4.43 -9.21 -3.32
CA ILE A 13 4.43 -10.67 -3.50
C ILE A 13 3.34 -11.02 -4.53
N ALA A 14 3.70 -10.94 -5.81
CA ALA A 14 2.91 -11.52 -6.88
C ALA A 14 3.01 -13.06 -6.80
N LEU A 15 1.89 -13.77 -6.71
CA LEU A 15 1.85 -15.24 -6.60
C LEU A 15 1.76 -15.91 -7.99
N VAL A 16 2.35 -15.30 -9.02
CA VAL A 16 2.45 -15.89 -10.36
C VAL A 16 3.91 -15.82 -10.80
N ASN A 17 4.55 -16.99 -10.89
CA ASN A 17 5.96 -17.22 -11.23
C ASN A 17 7.02 -16.72 -10.20
N VAL A 18 7.47 -17.68 -9.41
CA VAL A 18 8.37 -17.70 -8.24
C VAL A 18 9.72 -16.95 -8.32
N ASN A 19 9.98 -16.02 -9.24
CA ASN A 19 11.36 -15.53 -9.48
C ASN A 19 11.64 -14.03 -9.30
N ASN A 20 10.65 -13.15 -9.08
CA ASN A 20 10.94 -11.71 -8.89
C ASN A 20 10.16 -11.12 -7.71
N ILE A 21 10.81 -11.07 -6.54
CA ILE A 21 10.37 -10.25 -5.41
C ILE A 21 11.00 -8.86 -5.60
N TYR A 22 10.17 -7.82 -5.70
CA TYR A 22 10.62 -6.44 -5.81
C TYR A 22 10.08 -5.62 -4.64
N ALA A 23 10.94 -4.76 -4.09
CA ALA A 23 10.59 -3.86 -3.00
C ALA A 23 10.95 -2.42 -3.41
N VAL A 24 10.03 -1.50 -3.11
CA VAL A 24 10.20 -0.07 -3.38
C VAL A 24 10.01 0.69 -2.10
N GLU A 25 10.90 1.65 -1.87
CA GLU A 25 10.74 2.64 -0.81
C GLU A 25 10.19 3.93 -1.39
N TYR A 26 9.19 4.49 -0.72
CA TYR A 26 8.65 5.81 -1.02
C TYR A 26 8.89 6.70 0.19
N GLU A 27 9.26 7.95 -0.08
CA GLU A 27 9.30 9.01 0.92
C GLU A 27 7.97 9.75 0.89
N LEU A 28 7.34 9.86 2.07
CA LEU A 28 6.12 10.65 2.22
C LEU A 28 6.47 12.03 2.79
N GLU A 29 6.24 13.04 1.97
CA GLU A 29 6.24 14.43 2.41
C GLU A 29 4.91 14.78 3.09
N ALA A 30 4.97 15.64 4.12
CA ALA A 30 3.76 16.11 4.81
C ALA A 30 2.78 16.75 3.83
N ASP A 31 1.48 16.49 4.05
CA ASP A 31 0.36 17.01 3.25
C ASP A 31 0.36 16.60 1.76
N ASN A 32 1.27 15.70 1.36
CA ASN A 32 1.33 15.16 0.02
C ASN A 32 0.66 13.78 -0.08
N LEU A 33 0.07 13.55 -1.25
CA LEU A 33 -0.62 12.33 -1.58
C LEU A 33 0.35 11.31 -2.17
N LEU A 34 0.48 10.14 -1.55
CA LEU A 34 1.30 9.07 -2.10
C LEU A 34 0.54 8.29 -3.18
N LYS A 35 1.19 8.15 -4.34
CA LYS A 35 0.75 7.27 -5.42
C LYS A 35 1.58 5.99 -5.39
N LEU A 36 0.89 4.87 -5.28
CA LEU A 36 1.46 3.53 -5.18
C LEU A 36 0.97 2.68 -6.34
N GLU A 37 1.78 1.72 -6.74
CA GLU A 37 1.39 0.68 -7.68
C GLU A 37 1.32 -0.66 -6.96
N ILE A 38 0.26 -1.43 -7.18
CA ILE A 38 0.08 -2.77 -6.61
C ILE A 38 0.02 -3.83 -7.71
N SER A 39 0.37 -5.07 -7.34
CA SER A 39 0.38 -6.23 -8.24
C SER A 39 -1.04 -6.63 -8.64
N ASP A 40 -1.22 -6.94 -9.91
CA ASP A 40 -2.40 -7.59 -10.52
C ASP A 40 -2.47 -9.11 -10.26
N SER A 41 -1.37 -9.69 -9.79
CA SER A 41 -1.07 -11.12 -9.75
C SER A 41 -0.92 -11.66 -8.32
N GLY A 42 -1.07 -10.82 -7.30
CA GLY A 42 -1.04 -11.23 -5.90
C GLY A 42 -1.12 -10.08 -4.92
N PRO A 43 -1.17 -10.38 -3.61
CA PRO A 43 -1.25 -9.36 -2.58
C PRO A 43 0.06 -8.56 -2.51
N THR A 44 -0.08 -7.24 -2.54
CA THR A 44 0.98 -6.29 -2.24
C THR A 44 1.02 -6.02 -0.75
N ARG A 45 2.17 -6.19 -0.11
CA ARG A 45 2.39 -5.87 1.31
C ARG A 45 2.92 -4.45 1.45
N ILE A 46 2.20 -3.59 2.15
CA ILE A 46 2.59 -2.23 2.51
C ILE A 46 2.98 -2.21 3.99
N ASN A 47 4.11 -1.58 4.29
CA ASN A 47 4.58 -1.34 5.66
C ASN A 47 4.88 0.15 5.86
N LEU A 48 4.59 0.63 7.07
CA LEU A 48 5.02 1.93 7.53
C LEU A 48 6.29 1.79 8.40
N LYS A 49 7.39 2.47 8.06
CA LYS A 49 8.58 2.36 8.92
C LYS A 49 8.29 3.01 10.27
N ASP A 50 8.69 2.33 11.33
CA ASP A 50 8.54 2.77 12.72
C ASP A 50 7.07 3.04 13.13
N GLU A 51 6.10 2.49 12.39
CA GLU A 51 4.67 2.68 12.65
C GLU A 51 3.88 1.39 12.40
N LYS A 52 2.99 1.06 13.32
CA LYS A 52 2.13 -0.13 13.22
C LYS A 52 0.80 0.28 12.60
N ILE A 53 0.44 -0.32 11.47
CA ILE A 53 -0.90 -0.13 10.89
C ILE A 53 -1.93 -0.85 11.75
N ASN A 54 -2.90 -0.11 12.29
CA ASN A 54 -3.97 -0.66 13.11
C ASN A 54 -5.29 -0.77 12.33
N ASN A 55 -5.54 0.15 11.42
CA ASN A 55 -6.76 0.15 10.63
C ASN A 55 -6.58 0.89 9.30
N ILE A 56 -7.55 0.76 8.41
CA ILE A 56 -7.61 1.49 7.15
C ILE A 56 -9.03 2.01 6.88
N LEU A 57 -9.11 3.08 6.10
CA LEU A 57 -10.31 3.49 5.39
C LEU A 57 -10.04 3.35 3.90
N MET A 58 -11.03 2.92 3.14
CA MET A 58 -10.88 2.58 1.73
C MET A 58 -12.06 3.10 0.91
N TYR A 59 -11.76 3.68 -0.26
CA TYR A 59 -12.75 4.11 -1.24
C TYR A 59 -12.27 3.85 -2.68
N PRO A 60 -13.12 3.31 -3.58
CA PRO A 60 -14.44 2.74 -3.30
C PRO A 60 -14.35 1.55 -2.34
N GLN A 61 -15.39 1.36 -1.51
CA GLN A 61 -15.46 0.18 -0.68
C GLN A 61 -15.52 -1.07 -1.57
N ASN A 62 -14.84 -2.14 -1.16
CA ASN A 62 -14.73 -3.42 -1.89
C ASN A 62 -14.03 -3.38 -3.26
N ALA A 63 -13.35 -2.29 -3.65
CA ALA A 63 -12.55 -2.27 -4.88
C ALA A 63 -11.28 -3.17 -4.82
N ALA A 64 -10.84 -3.52 -3.60
CA ALA A 64 -9.74 -4.43 -3.35
C ALA A 64 -10.06 -5.35 -2.16
N ALA A 65 -9.39 -6.50 -2.09
CA ALA A 65 -9.29 -7.28 -0.88
C ALA A 65 -8.15 -6.70 -0.03
N VAL A 66 -8.47 -6.37 1.21
CA VAL A 66 -7.55 -5.70 2.14
C VAL A 66 -7.53 -6.43 3.48
N ALA A 67 -6.33 -6.60 4.05
CA ALA A 67 -6.14 -7.19 5.37
C ALA A 67 -5.03 -6.48 6.13
N VAL A 68 -5.30 -6.10 7.37
CA VAL A 68 -4.28 -5.60 8.31
C VAL A 68 -3.82 -6.78 9.17
N HIS A 69 -2.56 -7.14 9.06
CA HIS A 69 -1.96 -8.20 9.86
C HIS A 69 -1.62 -7.71 11.27
N GLU A 70 -1.62 -8.60 12.26
CA GLU A 70 -1.36 -8.26 13.68
C GLU A 70 0.01 -7.58 13.91
N SER A 71 0.96 -7.82 13.02
CA SER A 71 2.30 -7.20 13.03
C SER A 71 2.33 -5.77 12.46
N GLY A 72 1.20 -5.23 11.99
CA GLY A 72 1.11 -3.88 11.42
C GLY A 72 1.35 -3.78 9.91
N PHE A 73 1.38 -4.90 9.19
CA PHE A 73 1.49 -4.88 7.73
C PHE A 73 0.10 -4.85 7.07
N LEU A 74 -0.05 -4.07 6.01
CA LEU A 74 -1.24 -4.04 5.19
C LEU A 74 -1.02 -4.91 3.94
N PHE A 75 -1.93 -5.82 3.66
CA PHE A 75 -1.94 -6.60 2.42
C PHE A 75 -3.10 -6.14 1.54
N ILE A 76 -2.84 -5.89 0.26
CA ILE A 76 -3.84 -5.43 -0.70
C ILE A 76 -3.75 -6.27 -1.97
N ALA A 77 -4.85 -6.88 -2.38
CA ALA A 77 -4.99 -7.52 -3.68
C ALA A 77 -6.14 -6.88 -4.46
N PRO A 78 -5.95 -6.50 -5.73
CA PRO A 78 -7.04 -5.97 -6.55
C PRO A 78 -8.10 -7.06 -6.78
N ARG A 79 -9.38 -6.67 -6.84
CA ARG A 79 -10.50 -7.60 -7.14
C ARG A 79 -10.90 -7.61 -8.62
N GLU A 80 -10.65 -6.52 -9.32
CA GLU A 80 -10.97 -6.34 -10.74
C GLU A 80 -9.83 -5.57 -11.43
N GLU A 81 -9.72 -5.72 -12.74
CA GLU A 81 -8.78 -4.95 -13.56
C GLU A 81 -9.17 -3.46 -13.56
N GLU A 82 -8.19 -2.57 -13.34
CA GLU A 82 -8.31 -1.10 -13.43
C GLU A 82 -9.15 -0.35 -12.37
N ASN A 83 -9.01 -0.66 -11.08
CA ASN A 83 -9.57 0.19 -10.02
C ASN A 83 -8.56 1.18 -9.45
N LYS A 84 -8.91 2.48 -9.45
CA LYS A 84 -8.25 3.50 -8.62
C LYS A 84 -8.74 3.33 -7.19
N LEU A 85 -7.81 3.08 -6.28
CA LEU A 85 -8.11 2.88 -4.88
C LEU A 85 -7.52 4.02 -4.03
N TYR A 86 -8.38 4.66 -3.26
CA TYR A 86 -8.02 5.66 -2.26
C TYR A 86 -7.99 4.99 -0.88
N LEU A 87 -6.90 5.20 -0.14
CA LEU A 87 -6.70 4.60 1.17
C LEU A 87 -6.36 5.67 2.19
N THR A 88 -6.80 5.50 3.42
CA THR A 88 -6.25 6.21 4.57
C THR A 88 -5.81 5.17 5.56
N VAL A 89 -4.54 5.21 5.92
CA VAL A 89 -3.93 4.27 6.86
C VAL A 89 -3.95 4.89 8.23
N ILE A 90 -4.48 4.17 9.21
CA ILE A 90 -4.54 4.58 10.61
C ILE A 90 -3.47 3.78 11.34
N GLY A 91 -2.36 4.45 11.63
CA GLY A 91 -1.27 3.94 12.45
C GLY A 91 -1.58 4.00 13.94
N GLU A 92 -0.64 3.54 14.76
CA GLU A 92 -0.71 3.65 16.21
C GLU A 92 -0.48 5.08 16.70
N HIS A 93 0.38 5.83 16.01
CA HIS A 93 0.77 7.18 16.41
C HIS A 93 0.24 8.28 15.49
N GLN A 94 -0.08 7.95 14.23
CA GLN A 94 -0.57 8.93 13.25
C GLN A 94 -1.53 8.35 12.20
N THR A 95 -2.30 9.23 11.55
CA THR A 95 -3.12 8.91 10.38
C THR A 95 -2.43 9.41 9.11
N ILE A 96 -2.33 8.55 8.10
CA ILE A 96 -1.61 8.81 6.85
C ILE A 96 -2.55 8.62 5.65
N PRO A 97 -2.85 9.68 4.87
CA PRO A 97 -3.62 9.56 3.64
C PRO A 97 -2.76 8.99 2.49
N ILE A 98 -3.31 8.07 1.70
CA ILE A 98 -2.70 7.47 0.51
C ILE A 98 -3.70 7.61 -0.65
N CYS A 99 -3.39 8.47 -1.63
CA CYS A 99 -4.38 8.89 -2.63
C CYS A 99 -4.67 7.87 -3.72
N SER A 100 -3.68 7.15 -4.21
CA SER A 100 -3.96 6.25 -5.33
C SER A 100 -3.06 5.05 -5.28
N VAL A 101 -3.68 3.92 -5.04
CA VAL A 101 -3.13 2.63 -5.38
C VAL A 101 -3.67 2.28 -6.77
N MET A 102 -2.80 2.27 -7.78
CA MET A 102 -3.13 1.82 -9.14
C MET A 102 -2.64 0.39 -9.35
N THR A 103 -3.46 -0.42 -10.00
CA THR A 103 -3.04 -1.77 -10.39
C THR A 103 -2.05 -1.64 -11.54
N LEU A 104 -0.83 -2.17 -11.37
CA LEU A 104 0.13 -2.34 -12.46
C LEU A 104 -0.32 -3.54 -13.27
N ILE A 105 -0.85 -3.31 -14.48
CA ILE A 105 -0.97 -4.37 -15.48
C ILE A 105 0.45 -4.58 -16.00
N GLN A 106 1.10 -5.69 -15.65
CA GLN A 106 2.27 -6.10 -16.42
C GLN A 106 1.76 -6.54 -17.79
N LYS A 107 1.75 -5.61 -18.76
CA LYS A 107 1.64 -5.98 -20.17
C LYS A 107 2.88 -6.81 -20.51
N ASN A 108 2.67 -8.11 -20.71
CA ASN A 108 3.63 -8.96 -21.42
C ASN A 108 4.07 -8.31 -22.73
#